data_AF-A0A6N0BPT0-F1
#
_entry.id   AF-A0A6N0BPT0-F1
#
_cell.length_a   1.000
_cell.length_b   1.000
_cell.length_c   1.000
_cell.angle_alpha   90.00
_cell.angle_beta   90.00
_cell.angle_gamma   90.00
#
_symmetry.space_group_name_H-M   'P 1'
#
loop_
_entity.id
_entity.type
_entity.pdbx_description
1 polymer ?
#
loop_
_entity_poly.entity_id
_entity_poly.type
_entity_poly.pdbx_seq_one_letter_code
_entity_poly.pdbx_strand_id
1 'polypeptide(L)'
;MLIEIVLVGALGALLTAFTEIRDLNMDLDTSSAHRYEARVVDKTISKSRKSGTRYYLHVPGWTGQDWTSLNDTERLQVSGDFYQRMQKGERIEIWQRSGFLGIRWVESVGRAPKP
;
A
#
# COMPACT_ATOMS: atom_id res chain seq x y z
N MET A 1 15.41 32.87 -12.69
CA MET A 1 16.67 32.09 -12.59
C MET A 1 17.01 31.63 -11.18
N LEU A 2 17.40 32.49 -10.21
CA LEU A 2 17.81 31.96 -8.88
C LEU A 2 16.65 31.28 -8.10
N ILE A 3 15.46 31.88 -8.11
CA ILE A 3 14.29 31.32 -7.42
C ILE A 3 13.90 29.95 -7.98
N GLU A 4 13.96 29.74 -9.29
CA GLU A 4 13.62 28.46 -9.91
C GLU A 4 14.60 27.35 -9.50
N ILE A 5 15.90 27.66 -9.43
CA ILE A 5 16.92 26.70 -8.99
C ILE A 5 16.69 26.33 -7.52
N VAL A 6 16.37 27.32 -6.67
CA VAL A 6 16.06 27.07 -5.26
C VAL A 6 14.79 26.22 -5.12
N LEU A 7 13.75 26.48 -5.91
CA LEU A 7 12.50 25.70 -5.87
C LEU A 7 12.70 24.25 -6.34
N VAL A 8 13.41 24.05 -7.44
CA VAL A 8 13.70 22.69 -7.96
C VAL A 8 14.58 21.93 -6.98
N GLY A 9 15.61 22.58 -6.41
CA GLY A 9 16.49 21.99 -5.42
C GLY A 9 15.75 21.63 -4.12
N ALA A 10 14.92 22.53 -3.60
CA ALA A 10 14.14 22.30 -2.39
C ALA A 10 13.11 21.17 -2.59
N LEU A 11 12.41 21.14 -3.73
CA LEU A 11 11.48 20.05 -4.04
C LEU A 11 12.20 18.70 -4.13
N GLY A 12 13.36 18.65 -4.80
CA GLY A 12 14.17 17.44 -4.87
C GLY A 12 14.64 16.96 -3.51
N ALA A 13 15.12 17.87 -2.66
CA ALA A 13 15.54 17.55 -1.29
C ALA A 13 14.39 17.02 -0.43
N LEU A 14 13.19 17.60 -0.53
CA LEU A 14 12.01 17.14 0.20
C LEU A 14 11.56 15.74 -0.24
N LEU A 15 11.53 15.48 -1.55
CA LEU A 15 11.19 14.16 -2.07
C LEU A 15 12.20 13.10 -1.64
N THR A 16 13.49 13.45 -1.67
CA THR A 16 14.57 12.56 -1.23
C THR A 16 14.47 12.28 0.28
N ALA A 17 14.27 13.30 1.10
CA ALA A 17 14.08 13.13 2.54
C ALA A 17 12.86 12.24 2.83
N PHE A 18 11.76 12.41 2.09
CA PHE A 18 10.58 11.56 2.24
C PHE A 18 10.87 10.08 1.90
N THR A 19 11.60 9.80 0.81
CA THR A 19 11.96 8.43 0.46
C THR A 19 12.90 7.80 1.49
N GLU A 20 13.91 8.55 1.95
CA GLU A 20 14.85 8.09 2.97
C GLU A 20 14.15 7.76 4.30
N ILE A 21 13.21 8.60 4.74
CA ILE A 21 12.41 8.33 5.94
C ILE A 21 11.59 7.06 5.78
N ARG A 22 10.97 6.86 4.62
CA ARG A 22 10.19 5.64 4.34
C ARG A 22 11.07 4.40 4.36
N ASP A 23 12.22 4.46 3.69
CA ASP A 23 13.12 3.32 3.56
C ASP A 23 13.75 2.99 4.92
N LEU A 24 14.20 4.00 5.68
CA LEU A 24 14.62 3.84 7.08
C LEU A 24 13.54 3.20 7.96
N ASN A 25 12.28 3.64 7.79
CA ASN A 25 11.15 3.09 8.53
C ASN A 25 10.91 1.60 8.23
N MET A 26 11.26 1.13 7.04
CA MET A 26 11.12 -0.28 6.64
C MET A 26 12.36 -1.10 6.97
N ASP A 27 13.55 -0.59 6.70
CA ASP A 27 14.82 -1.31 6.85
C ASP A 27 15.19 -1.56 8.32
N LEU A 28 14.83 -0.63 9.21
CA LEU A 28 15.05 -0.78 10.65
C LEU A 28 13.87 -1.46 11.37
N ASP A 29 12.82 -1.84 10.64
CA ASP A 29 11.63 -2.42 11.25
C ASP A 29 11.83 -3.88 11.67
N THR A 30 12.06 -4.10 12.95
CA THR A 30 12.12 -5.44 13.55
C THR A 30 10.77 -5.93 14.09
N SER A 31 9.67 -5.20 13.89
CA SER A 31 8.36 -5.58 14.40
C SER A 31 7.82 -6.83 13.72
N SER A 32 7.10 -7.68 14.45
CA SER A 32 6.44 -8.84 13.86
C SER A 32 5.30 -8.41 12.94
N ALA A 33 5.22 -9.06 11.78
CA ALA A 33 4.11 -8.85 10.86
C ALA A 33 2.81 -9.42 11.44
N HIS A 34 1.77 -8.59 11.46
CA HIS A 34 0.43 -8.95 11.85
C HIS A 34 -0.37 -9.35 10.61
N ARG A 35 -1.05 -10.50 10.69
CA ARG A 35 -1.88 -11.03 9.60
C ARG A 35 -3.30 -10.51 9.70
N TYR A 36 -3.79 -9.90 8.63
CA TYR A 36 -5.17 -9.49 8.46
C TYR A 36 -5.81 -10.29 7.33
N GLU A 37 -6.94 -10.95 7.61
CA GLU A 37 -7.73 -11.61 6.58
C GLU A 37 -8.81 -10.66 6.08
N ALA A 38 -8.87 -10.47 4.76
CA ALA A 38 -9.83 -9.58 4.13
C ALA A 38 -10.46 -10.25 2.91
N ARG A 39 -11.72 -9.88 2.62
CA ARG A 39 -12.43 -10.35 1.44
C ARG A 39 -12.31 -9.31 0.33
N VAL A 40 -11.97 -9.74 -0.88
CA VAL A 40 -11.95 -8.87 -2.06
C VAL A 40 -13.38 -8.44 -2.38
N VAL A 41 -13.68 -7.15 -2.25
CA VAL A 41 -14.98 -6.56 -2.57
C VAL A 41 -15.04 -6.19 -4.05
N ASP A 42 -13.98 -5.58 -4.55
CA ASP A 42 -13.89 -5.12 -5.94
C ASP A 42 -12.44 -5.14 -6.45
N LYS A 43 -12.28 -4.89 -7.75
CA LYS A 43 -11.00 -4.90 -8.45
C LYS A 43 -10.96 -3.76 -9.48
N THR A 44 -9.91 -2.97 -9.50
CA THR A 44 -9.75 -1.86 -10.48
C THR A 44 -8.37 -1.88 -11.13
N ILE A 45 -8.32 -1.46 -12.40
CA ILE A 45 -7.08 -1.27 -13.15
C ILE A 45 -6.97 0.22 -13.48
N SER A 46 -5.84 0.84 -13.14
CA SER A 46 -5.52 2.21 -13.57
C SER A 46 -4.44 2.16 -14.65
N LYS A 47 -4.71 2.77 -15.80
CA LYS A 47 -3.76 2.83 -16.93
C LYS A 47 -3.34 4.28 -17.15
N SER A 48 -2.03 4.53 -17.14
CA SER A 48 -1.45 5.83 -17.46
C SER A 48 -0.49 5.69 -18.64
N ARG A 49 -0.52 6.66 -19.56
CA ARG A 49 0.43 6.73 -20.68
C ARG A 49 1.88 6.90 -20.22
N LYS A 50 2.10 7.57 -19.08
CA LYS A 50 3.44 7.88 -18.55
C LYS A 50 3.91 6.93 -17.44
N SER A 51 2.98 6.28 -16.75
CA SER A 51 3.27 5.58 -15.47
C SER A 51 2.88 4.10 -15.47
N GLY A 52 2.56 3.54 -16.64
CA GLY A 52 2.21 2.13 -16.81
C GLY A 52 0.82 1.76 -16.30
N THR A 53 0.62 0.46 -16.06
CA THR A 53 -0.63 -0.11 -15.55
C THR A 53 -0.47 -0.48 -14.08
N ARG A 54 -1.42 -0.06 -13.24
CA ARG A 54 -1.50 -0.41 -11.82
C ARG A 54 -2.75 -1.22 -11.55
N TYR A 55 -2.61 -2.25 -10.73
CA TYR A 55 -3.67 -3.19 -10.39
C TYR A 55 -4.03 -3.04 -8.92
N TYR A 56 -5.33 -2.96 -8.64
CA TYR A 56 -5.84 -2.68 -7.31
C TYR A 56 -6.93 -3.68 -6.90
N LEU A 57 -6.82 -4.20 -5.69
CA LEU A 57 -7.92 -4.89 -5.01
C LEU A 57 -8.56 -3.93 -4.02
N HIS A 58 -9.88 -3.98 -3.90
CA HIS A 58 -10.62 -3.25 -2.88
C HIS A 58 -11.04 -4.22 -1.80
N VAL A 59 -10.67 -3.90 -0.56
CA VAL A 59 -10.95 -4.73 0.61
C VAL A 59 -11.51 -3.85 1.73
N PRO A 60 -12.27 -4.40 2.69
CA PRO A 60 -12.71 -3.63 3.85
C PRO A 60 -11.50 -3.06 4.61
N GLY A 61 -11.65 -1.86 5.18
CA GLY A 61 -10.58 -1.16 5.88
C GLY A 61 -9.87 -2.04 6.90
N TRP A 62 -8.60 -2.34 6.63
CA TRP A 62 -7.73 -3.14 7.51
C TRP A 62 -6.67 -2.26 8.18
N THR A 63 -6.50 -1.02 7.72
CA THR A 63 -5.51 -0.10 8.26
C THR A 63 -5.98 0.63 9.51
N GLY A 64 -7.16 0.34 10.07
CA GLY A 64 -7.54 0.84 11.40
C GLY A 64 -7.59 2.38 11.56
N GLN A 65 -7.69 3.15 10.48
CA GLN A 65 -8.15 4.53 10.52
C GLN A 65 -9.69 4.52 10.50
N ASP A 66 -10.30 4.87 11.62
CA ASP A 66 -11.73 5.12 11.83
C ASP A 66 -12.73 4.12 11.19
N TRP A 67 -12.98 3.06 11.95
CA TRP A 67 -14.03 2.02 11.83
C TRP A 67 -15.50 2.50 11.68
N THR A 68 -15.78 3.80 11.57
CA THR A 68 -17.16 4.33 11.59
C THR A 68 -17.85 4.36 10.23
N SER A 69 -17.15 4.02 9.14
CA SER A 69 -17.75 3.81 7.83
C SER A 69 -17.61 2.34 7.41
N LEU A 70 -18.68 1.57 7.61
CA LEU A 70 -18.86 0.22 7.03
C LEU A 70 -18.80 0.20 5.48
N ASN A 71 -18.64 1.37 4.85
CA ASN A 71 -18.52 1.55 3.39
C ASN A 71 -17.10 1.91 2.92
N ASP A 72 -16.13 2.06 3.83
CA ASP A 72 -14.76 2.44 3.45
C ASP A 72 -13.99 1.21 2.98
N THR A 73 -14.07 1.00 1.67
CA THR A 73 -13.19 0.08 0.97
C THR A 73 -11.83 0.73 0.74
N GLU A 74 -10.78 0.06 1.19
CA GLU A 74 -9.42 0.49 0.97
C GLU A 74 -8.83 -0.15 -0.29
N ARG A 75 -8.02 0.64 -0.99
CA ARG A 75 -7.43 0.25 -2.27
C ARG A 75 -6.01 -0.28 -2.07
N LEU A 76 -5.85 -1.59 -2.18
CA LEU A 76 -4.57 -2.29 -2.09
C LEU A 76 -3.94 -2.47 -3.47
N GLN A 77 -2.77 -1.89 -3.68
CA GLN A 77 -2.01 -2.12 -4.92
C GLN A 77 -1.36 -3.51 -4.88
N VAL A 78 -1.51 -4.27 -5.97
CA VAL A 78 -0.97 -5.63 -6.10
C VAL A 78 -0.24 -5.80 -7.44
N SER A 79 0.52 -6.88 -7.58
CA SER A 79 1.09 -7.27 -8.87
C SER A 79 -0.01 -7.67 -9.86
N GLY A 80 0.29 -7.56 -11.16
CA GLY A 80 -0.63 -7.97 -12.23
C GLY A 80 -1.01 -9.46 -12.13
N ASP A 81 -0.04 -10.32 -11.83
CA ASP A 81 -0.25 -11.76 -11.70
C ASP A 81 -1.15 -12.10 -10.52
N PHE A 82 -0.94 -11.46 -9.37
CA PHE A 82 -1.81 -11.66 -8.21
C PHE A 82 -3.23 -11.17 -8.51
N TYR A 83 -3.35 -9.99 -9.12
CA TYR A 83 -4.64 -9.45 -9.54
C TYR A 83 -5.39 -10.41 -10.46
N GLN A 84 -4.75 -10.99 -11.47
CA GLN A 84 -5.40 -11.90 -12.41
C GLN A 84 -5.93 -13.17 -11.73
N ARG A 85 -5.21 -13.67 -10.72
CA ARG A 85 -5.62 -14.88 -9.97
C ARG A 85 -6.75 -14.64 -8.98
N MET A 86 -6.91 -13.41 -8.48
CA MET A 86 -7.93 -13.10 -7.48
C MET A 86 -9.31 -12.87 -8.11
N GLN A 87 -10.36 -13.30 -7.43
CA GLN A 87 -11.75 -13.01 -7.79
C GLN A 87 -12.46 -12.22 -6.69
N LYS A 88 -13.54 -11.49 -7.07
CA LYS A 88 -14.41 -10.88 -6.08
C LYS A 88 -14.96 -11.96 -5.15
N GLY A 89 -14.97 -11.67 -3.87
CA GLY A 89 -15.42 -12.57 -2.82
C GLY A 89 -14.36 -13.55 -2.33
N GLU A 90 -13.18 -13.62 -2.94
CA GLU A 90 -12.07 -14.41 -2.39
C GLU A 90 -11.45 -13.77 -1.16
N ARG A 91 -10.84 -14.60 -0.31
CA ARG A 91 -10.12 -14.14 0.86
C ARG A 91 -8.64 -13.98 0.53
N ILE A 92 -8.06 -12.89 0.98
CA ILE A 92 -6.64 -12.61 0.95
C ILE A 92 -6.14 -12.43 2.38
N GLU A 93 -4.84 -12.67 2.55
CA GLU A 93 -4.12 -12.28 3.75
C GLU A 93 -3.23 -11.08 3.43
N ILE A 94 -3.21 -10.13 4.36
CA ILE A 94 -2.39 -8.93 4.29
C ILE A 94 -1.48 -8.97 5.52
N TRP A 95 -0.18 -9.04 5.28
CA TRP A 95 0.84 -9.00 6.31
C TRP A 95 1.31 -7.57 6.46
N GLN A 96 1.08 -6.97 7.62
CA GLN A 96 1.38 -5.58 7.90
C GLN A 96 2.31 -5.46 9.10
N ARG A 97 3.27 -4.56 9.01
CA ARG A 97 4.18 -4.24 10.10
C ARG A 97 3.94 -2.84 10.64
N SER A 98 4.40 -2.62 11.87
CA SER A 98 4.21 -1.35 12.57
C SER A 98 5.11 -0.23 12.02
N GLY A 99 6.24 -0.57 11.40
CA GLY A 99 7.28 0.39 11.00
C GLY A 99 8.16 0.77 12.18
N PHE A 100 9.45 1.00 11.91
CA PHE A 100 10.40 1.47 12.93
C PHE A 100 10.01 2.84 13.52
N LEU A 101 9.48 3.74 12.68
CA LEU A 101 9.01 5.08 13.05
C LEU A 101 7.51 5.10 13.39
N GLY A 102 6.87 3.93 13.56
CA GLY A 102 5.42 3.81 13.76
C GLY A 102 4.59 4.07 12.50
N ILE A 103 5.23 4.16 11.33
CA ILE A 103 4.55 4.28 10.04
C ILE A 103 4.33 2.87 9.49
N ARG A 104 3.08 2.41 9.54
CA ARG A 104 2.75 1.05 9.12
C ARG A 104 2.95 0.85 7.63
N TRP A 105 3.37 -0.36 7.24
CA TRP A 105 3.56 -0.74 5.85
C TRP A 105 3.15 -2.20 5.61
N VAL A 106 2.73 -2.48 4.38
CA VAL A 106 2.34 -3.84 3.95
C VAL A 106 3.60 -4.57 3.49
N GLU A 107 3.95 -5.64 4.20
CA GLU A 107 5.09 -6.50 3.86
C GLU A 107 4.75 -7.42 2.70
N SER A 108 3.60 -8.09 2.77
CA SER A 108 3.18 -9.02 1.73
C SER A 108 1.67 -9.19 1.67
N VAL A 109 1.21 -9.65 0.50
CA VAL A 109 -0.19 -9.97 0.25
C VAL A 109 -0.25 -11.37 -0.36
N GLY A 110 -1.06 -12.23 0.25
CA GLY A 110 -1.19 -13.63 -0.12
C GLY A 110 -2.65 -14.04 -0.32
N ARG A 111 -2.86 -15.23 -0.87
CA ARG A 111 -4.19 -15.84 -0.88
C ARG A 111 -4.40 -16.49 0.48
N ALA A 112 -5.51 -16.19 1.15
CA ALA A 112 -5.84 -16.88 2.38
C ALA A 112 -6.24 -18.35 2.06
N PRO A 113 -5.98 -19.31 2.96
CA PRO A 113 -6.44 -20.68 2.81
C PRO A 113 -7.96 -20.74 2.62
N LYS A 114 -8.43 -21.70 1.80
CA LYS A 114 -9.86 -22.03 1.82
C LYS A 114 -10.18 -22.68 3.17
N PRO A 115 -11.32 -22.34 3.79
CA PRO A 115 -11.78 -23.03 4.99
C PRO A 115 -12.00 -24.53 4.74
#